data_AF-A0A6A5ZDU4-F1
#
_entry.id   AF-A0A6A5ZDU4-F1
#
_cell.length_a   1.000
_cell.length_b   1.000
_cell.length_c   1.000
_cell.angle_alpha   90.00
_cell.angle_beta   90.00
_cell.angle_gamma   90.00
#
_symmetry.space_group_name_H-M   'P 1'
#
loop_
_entity.id
_entity.type
_entity.pdbx_description
1 polymer ?
#
loop_
_entity_poly.entity_id
_entity_poly.type
_entity_poly.pdbx_seq_one_letter_code
_entity_poly.pdbx_strand_id
1 'polypeptide(L)' 'MQLRGHYEPLWIDAICINQSKVHELNHQVRMTREIYSNAESVMIWLGAADDTSDVAMRRLTMPKPFESDEPKFSNMWNPQ' A
#
# COMPACT_ATOMS: atom_id res chain seq x y z
N MET A 1 35.09 18.36 -3.14
CA MET A 1 34.25 17.19 -3.47
C MET A 1 32.84 17.50 -2.99
N GLN A 2 31.97 18.03 -3.86
CA GLN A 2 30.58 18.35 -3.52
C GLN A 2 29.74 17.08 -3.64
N LEU A 3 29.21 16.58 -2.52
CA LEU A 3 28.16 15.57 -2.53
C LEU A 3 26.89 16.25 -3.04
N ARG A 4 26.50 15.98 -4.29
CA ARG A 4 25.18 16.35 -4.79
C ARG A 4 24.15 15.54 -4.02
N GLY A 5 23.47 16.16 -3.05
CA GLY A 5 22.32 15.56 -2.40
C GLY A 5 21.20 15.42 -3.42
N HIS A 6 21.02 14.23 -3.97
CA HIS A 6 19.84 13.89 -4.75
C HIS A 6 18.69 13.73 -3.77
N TYR A 7 17.70 14.63 -3.86
CA TYR A 7 16.46 14.54 -3.11
C TYR A 7 15.44 13.85 -4.01
N GLU A 8 15.20 12.57 -3.78
CA GLU A 8 14.12 11.84 -4.43
C GLU A 8 12.82 12.05 -3.64
N PRO A 9 11.71 12.39 -4.31
CA PRO A 9 10.42 12.52 -3.65
C PRO A 9 9.94 11.14 -3.17
N LEU A 10 9.90 10.96 -1.86
CA LEU A 10 9.35 9.75 -1.23
C LEU A 10 7.95 10.04 -0.68
N TRP A 11 6.99 9.20 -1.05
CA TRP A 11 5.63 9.27 -0.52
C TRP A 11 5.42 8.16 0.51
N ILE A 12 5.02 8.52 1.73
CA ILE A 12 4.76 7.60 2.85
C ILE A 12 3.32 7.82 3.29
N ASP A 13 2.41 6.89 2.94
CA ASP A 13 0.97 6.96 3.26
C ASP A 13 0.70 7.28 4.73
N ALA A 14 1.42 6.61 5.64
CA ALA A 14 1.26 6.74 7.08
C ALA A 14 1.56 8.15 7.61
N ILE A 15 2.34 8.95 6.86
CA ILE A 15 2.71 10.31 7.21
C ILE A 15 1.88 11.33 6.41
N CYS A 16 1.64 11.04 5.13
CA CYS A 16 0.97 11.97 4.21
C CYS A 16 -0.56 11.94 4.32
N ILE A 17 -1.15 10.87 4.85
CA ILE A 17 -2.60 10.72 5.02
C ILE A 17 -2.96 10.89 6.49
N ASN A 18 -3.86 11.84 6.78
CA ASN A 18 -4.45 11.94 8.10
C ASN A 18 -5.45 10.79 8.34
N GLN A 19 -4.98 9.71 8.95
CA GLN A 19 -5.77 8.50 9.20
C GLN A 19 -6.92 8.69 10.19
N SER A 20 -6.93 9.79 10.97
CA SER A 20 -7.96 10.05 11.99
C SER A 20 -9.29 10.57 11.42
N LYS A 21 -9.33 10.97 10.14
CA LYS A 21 -10.52 11.54 9.49
C LYS A 21 -10.96 10.68 8.31
N VAL A 22 -11.93 9.79 8.55
CA VAL A 22 -12.48 8.84 7.57
C VAL A 22 -12.93 9.50 6.26
N HIS A 23 -13.50 10.71 6.32
CA HIS A 23 -13.92 11.43 5.11
C HIS A 23 -12.74 11.90 4.24
N GLU A 24 -11.65 12.33 4.89
CA GLU A 24 -10.41 12.74 4.24
C GLU A 24 -9.65 11.53 3.68
N LEU A 25 -9.65 10.42 4.42
CA LEU A 25 -9.07 9.14 4.01
C LEU A 25 -9.71 8.63 2.72
N ASN A 26 -11.03 8.62 2.61
CA ASN A 26 -11.73 8.19 1.39
C ASN A 26 -11.40 9.06 0.17
N HIS A 27 -11.16 10.35 0.37
CA HIS A 27 -10.74 11.25 -0.70
C HIS A 27 -9.28 10.98 -1.12
N GLN A 28 -8.37 10.82 -0.14
CA GLN A 28 -6.96 10.53 -0.34
C GLN A 28 -6.74 9.15 -1.00
N VAL A 29 -7.48 8.12 -0.57
CA VAL A 29 -7.45 6.75 -1.14
C VAL A 29 -7.75 6.76 -2.65
N ARG A 30 -8.62 7.67 -3.09
CA ARG A 30 -8.96 7.80 -4.52
C ARG A 30 -7.79 8.32 -5.35
N MET A 31 -6.92 9.15 -4.77
CA MET A 31 -5.71 9.66 -5.43
C MET A 31 -4.55 8.67 -5.36
N THR A 32 -4.53 7.78 -4.38
CA THR A 32 -3.43 6.81 -4.19
C THR A 32 -3.27 5.85 -5.36
N ARG A 33 -4.36 5.58 -6.10
CA ARG A 33 -4.30 4.83 -7.36
C ARG A 33 -3.36 5.48 -8.36
N GLU A 34 -3.47 6.80 -8.54
CA GLU A 34 -2.65 7.55 -9.48
C GLU A 34 -1.19 7.61 -9.03
N ILE A 35 -0.96 7.84 -7.73
CA ILE A 35 0.39 7.88 -7.14
C ILE A 35 1.10 6.53 -7.32
N TYR A 36 0.45 5.42 -6.97
CA TYR A 36 1.05 4.09 -7.13
C TYR A 36 1.22 3.70 -8.59
N SER A 37 0.34 4.12 -9.49
CA SER A 37 0.49 3.84 -10.93
C SER A 37 1.66 4.59 -11.58
N ASN A 38 2.06 5.73 -11.01
CA ASN A 38 3.15 6.56 -11.53
C ASN A 38 4.48 6.35 -10.77
N ALA A 39 4.49 5.53 -9.72
CA ALA A 39 5.70 5.26 -8.96
C ALA A 39 6.62 4.28 -9.72
N GLU A 40 7.92 4.56 -9.73
CA GLU A 40 8.92 3.62 -10.28
C GLU A 40 8.96 2.31 -9.49
N SER A 41 8.78 2.40 -8.17
CA SER A 41 8.64 1.24 -7.29
C SER A 41 7.74 1.58 -6.11
N VAL A 42 7.05 0.57 -5.59
CA VAL A 42 6.21 0.68 -4.40
C VAL A 42 6.75 -0.28 -3.35
N MET A 43 7.10 0.25 -2.19
CA MET A 43 7.48 -0.54 -1.02
C MET A 43 6.31 -0.58 -0.04
N ILE A 44 5.90 -1.77 0.37
CA ILE A 44 4.81 -1.98 1.32
C ILE A 44 5.35 -2.66 2.58
N TRP A 45 4.92 -2.16 3.75
CA TRP A 45 5.20 -2.78 5.04
C TRP A 45 3.97 -3.54 5.53
N LEU A 46 4.11 -4.86 5.70
CA LEU A 46 3.01 -5.75 6.11
C LEU A 46 3.00 -6.06 7.63
N GLY A 47 3.82 -5.37 8.42
CA GLY A 47 4.06 -5.68 9.83
C GLY A 47 5.43 -6.31 10.08
N ALA A 48 5.72 -6.61 11.34
CA ALA A 48 6.93 -7.36 11.70
C ALA A 48 6.81 -8.80 11.22
N ALA A 49 7.94 -9.41 10.85
CA ALA A 49 7.95 -10.81 10.46
C ALA A 49 7.48 -11.70 11.61
N ASP A 50 6.66 -12.68 11.28
CA ASP A 50 6.11 -13.71 12.15
C ASP A 50 6.22 -15.09 11.48
N ASP A 51 5.79 -16.14 12.19
CA ASP A 51 5.84 -17.53 11.71
C ASP A 51 5.03 -17.76 10.41
N THR A 52 4.15 -16.83 10.03
CA THR A 52 3.29 -16.92 8.85
C THR A 52 3.79 -16.08 7.66
N SER A 53 4.81 -15.25 7.88
CA SER A 53 5.27 -14.25 6.92
C SER A 53 5.80 -14.88 5.62
N ASP A 54 6.54 -15.98 5.69
CA ASP A 54 7.02 -16.69 4.49
C ASP A 54 5.87 -17.23 3.63
N VAL A 55 4.83 -17.76 4.27
CA VAL A 55 3.63 -18.26 3.58
C VAL A 55 2.87 -17.11 2.94
N ALA A 56 2.75 -15.97 3.63
CA ALA A 56 2.10 -14.77 3.10
C ALA A 56 2.86 -14.22 1.89
N MET A 57 4.18 -14.05 1.99
CA MET A 57 5.01 -13.55 0.89
C MET A 57 4.96 -14.48 -0.33
N ARG A 58 4.99 -15.80 -0.12
CA ARG A 58 4.83 -16.77 -1.21
C ARG A 58 3.48 -16.64 -1.93
N ARG A 59 2.40 -16.34 -1.20
CA ARG A 59 1.08 -16.12 -1.82
C ARG A 59 1.03 -14.81 -2.61
N LEU A 60 1.70 -13.76 -2.13
CA LEU A 60 1.76 -12.46 -2.81
C LEU A 60 2.58 -12.51 -4.10
N THR A 61 3.60 -13.36 -4.17
CA THR A 61 4.45 -13.50 -5.36
C THR A 61 3.93 -14.50 -6.39
N MET A 62 2.92 -15.29 -6.04
CA MET A 62 2.27 -16.21 -6.98
C MET A 62 1.34 -15.44 -7.93
N PRO A 63 1.60 -15.42 -9.25
CA PRO A 63 0.64 -14.88 -10.20
C PRO A 63 -0.59 -15.79 -10.19
N LYS A 64 -1.69 -15.33 -9.60
CA LYS A 64 -2.99 -15.92 -9.88
C LYS A 64 -3.44 -15.47 -11.27
N PRO A 65 -4.04 -16.35 -12.09
CA PRO A 65 -4.92 -15.88 -13.15
C PRO A 65 -5.93 -14.93 -12.50
N PHE A 66 -6.20 -13.80 -13.16
CA PHE A 66 -7.25 -12.88 -12.74
C PHE A 66 -8.60 -13.62 -12.88
N GLU A 67 -8.98 -14.40 -11.88
CA GLU A 67 -10.35 -14.86 -11.71
C GLU A 67 -11.17 -13.65 -11.25
N SER A 68 -12.19 -13.33 -12.04
CA SER A 68 -13.13 -12.22 -11.87
C SER A 68 -14.03 -12.31 -10.64
N ASP A 69 -13.66 -13.11 -9.64
CA ASP A 69 -14.33 -13.13 -8.36
C ASP A 69 -13.88 -11.89 -7.59
N GLU A 70 -14.58 -10.78 -7.84
CA GLU A 70 -14.52 -9.54 -7.06
C GLU A 70 -14.33 -9.89 -5.57
N PRO A 71 -13.20 -9.50 -4.95
CA PRO A 71 -13.04 -9.69 -3.53
C PRO A 71 -14.18 -8.94 -2.85
N LYS A 72 -15.00 -9.63 -2.06
CA LYS A 72 -16.04 -8.99 -1.24
C LYS A 72 -15.36 -8.24 -0.10
N PHE A 73 -14.74 -7.11 -0.43
CA PHE A 73 -14.11 -6.18 0.51
C PHE A 73 -15.10 -5.67 1.57
N SER A 74 -16.39 -5.76 1.28
CA SER A 74 -17.49 -5.49 2.23
C SER A 74 -17.41 -6.30 3.52
N ASN A 75 -16.71 -7.44 3.55
CA ASN A 75 -16.68 -8.34 4.71
C ASN A 75 -15.35 -8.29 5.47
N MET A 76 -14.35 -7.56 4.96
CA MET A 76 -12.99 -7.53 5.52
C MET A 76 -12.69 -6.26 6.32
N TRP A 77 -13.47 -5.20 6.13
CA TRP A 77 -13.33 -3.96 6.88
C TRP A 77 -14.46 -3.86 7.91
N ASN A 78 -14.16 -4.17 9.16
CA ASN A 78 -15.02 -3.84 10.30
C ASN A 78 -14.42 -2.61 11.00
N PRO A 79 -15.00 -1.41 10.86
CA PRO A 79 -14.60 -0.29 11.69
C PRO A 79 -15.08 -0.59 13.11
N GLN A 80 -14.16 -0.88 14.02
CA GLN A 80 -14.39 -0.62 15.44
C GLN A 80 -14.31 0.89 15.67
#